data_AF-A0A183DJH5-F1
#
_entry.id   AF-A0A183DJH5-F1
#
_cell.length_a   1.000
_cell.length_b   1.000
_cell.length_c   1.000
_cell.angle_alpha   90.00
_cell.angle_beta   90.00
_cell.angle_gamma   90.00
#
_symmetry.space_group_name_H-M   'P 1'
#
loop_
_entity.id
_entity.type
_entity.pdbx_description
1 polymer ?
#
loop_
_entity_poly.entity_id
_entity_poly.type
_entity_poly.pdbx_seq_one_letter_code
_entity_poly.pdbx_strand_id
1 'polypeptide(L)'
;MVESDLELLGLVVMENRLKEQTVGVIHQLNKAQVRAIMVTGDNILTALSVARECGIIQPLKRAFIVETGDRKDSPNARTPLLLKQVEHFS
;
A
#
# COMPACT_ATOMS: atom_id res chain seq x y z
N MET A 1 16.21 25.79 -17.38
CA MET A 1 15.19 25.69 -16.32
C MET A 1 13.87 26.08 -16.98
N VAL A 2 12.91 25.17 -17.05
CA VAL A 2 11.62 25.40 -17.76
C VAL A 2 10.46 25.46 -16.77
N GLU A 3 10.60 24.85 -15.59
CA GLU A 3 9.65 24.91 -14.48
C GLU A 3 10.21 25.83 -13.40
N SER A 4 9.85 27.11 -13.44
CA SER A 4 10.24 28.15 -12.46
C SER A 4 9.09 29.15 -12.34
N ASP A 5 8.92 29.78 -11.17
CA ASP A 5 7.90 30.82 -10.91
C ASP A 5 6.44 30.42 -11.26
N LEU A 6 6.04 29.20 -10.90
CA LEU A 6 4.67 28.70 -11.12
C LEU A 6 3.69 29.23 -10.06
N GLU A 7 2.48 29.61 -10.49
CA GLU A 7 1.36 29.98 -9.63
C GLU A 7 0.39 28.80 -9.44
N LEU A 8 -0.02 28.52 -8.20
CA LEU A 8 -1.01 27.48 -7.90
C LEU A 8 -2.41 27.96 -8.33
N LEU A 9 -2.92 27.43 -9.43
CA LEU A 9 -4.26 27.77 -9.93
C LEU A 9 -5.38 26.96 -9.24
N GLY A 10 -5.08 25.76 -8.74
CA GLY A 10 -6.09 24.90 -8.11
C GLY A 10 -5.59 23.48 -7.82
N LEU A 11 -6.42 22.72 -7.10
CA LEU A 11 -6.16 21.34 -6.70
C LEU A 11 -7.27 20.43 -7.23
N VAL A 12 -6.89 19.36 -7.92
CA VAL A 12 -7.83 18.30 -8.35
C VAL A 12 -7.51 17.03 -7.57
N VAL A 13 -8.51 16.47 -6.90
CA VAL A 13 -8.39 15.22 -6.14
C VAL A 13 -9.13 14.12 -6.90
N MET A 14 -8.43 13.03 -7.19
CA MET A 14 -8.98 11.85 -7.86
C MET A 14 -9.00 10.67 -6.88
N GLU A 15 -10.10 9.92 -6.87
CA GLU A 15 -10.31 8.76 -6.00
C GLU A 15 -10.46 7.49 -6.84
N ASN A 16 -9.73 6.44 -6.47
CA ASN A 16 -9.90 5.12 -7.07
C ASN A 16 -10.94 4.32 -6.28
N ARG A 17 -12.21 4.40 -6.71
CA ARG A 17 -13.32 3.78 -5.98
C ARG A 17 -13.32 2.26 -6.11
N LEU A 18 -13.48 1.60 -4.98
CA LEU A 18 -13.79 0.18 -4.95
C LEU A 18 -15.13 -0.10 -5.64
N LYS A 19 -15.22 -1.25 -6.31
CA LYS A 19 -16.53 -1.78 -6.71
C LYS A 19 -17.37 -2.03 -5.45
N GLU A 20 -18.65 -1.69 -5.48
CA GLU A 20 -19.55 -1.74 -4.33
C GLU A 20 -19.55 -3.10 -3.61
N GLN A 21 -19.39 -4.18 -4.37
CA GLN A 21 -19.41 -5.56 -3.85
C GLN A 21 -18.10 -5.98 -3.18
N THR A 22 -16.98 -5.28 -3.43
CA THR A 22 -15.64 -5.72 -3.03
C THR A 22 -15.53 -5.95 -1.52
N VAL A 23 -15.95 -4.96 -0.71
CA VAL A 23 -15.87 -5.05 0.75
C VAL A 23 -16.67 -6.24 1.29
N GLY A 24 -17.90 -6.41 0.78
CA GLY A 24 -18.78 -7.51 1.17
C GLY A 24 -18.18 -8.88 0.85
N VAL A 25 -17.63 -9.05 -0.35
CA VAL A 25 -17.00 -10.31 -0.79
C VAL A 25 -15.75 -10.61 0.05
N ILE A 26 -14.85 -9.65 0.24
CA ILE A 26 -13.65 -9.84 1.06
C ILE A 26 -14.02 -10.23 2.50
N HIS A 27 -15.07 -9.62 3.06
CA HIS A 27 -15.56 -9.98 4.39
C HIS A 27 -16.06 -11.43 4.48
N GLN A 28 -16.79 -11.90 3.47
CA GLN A 28 -17.24 -13.30 3.42
C GLN A 28 -16.06 -14.28 3.32
N LEU A 29 -15.06 -13.96 2.49
CA LEU A 29 -13.84 -14.76 2.38
C LEU A 29 -13.10 -14.82 3.71
N ASN A 30 -12.92 -13.69 4.39
CA ASN A 30 -12.30 -13.62 5.71
C ASN A 30 -13.06 -14.46 6.75
N LYS A 31 -14.40 -14.38 6.77
CA LYS A 31 -15.25 -15.20 7.66
C LYS A 31 -15.11 -16.70 7.38
N ALA A 32 -14.99 -17.07 6.11
CA ALA A 32 -14.77 -18.44 5.68
C ALA A 32 -13.31 -18.92 5.85
N GLN A 33 -12.43 -18.12 6.48
CA GLN A 33 -11.00 -18.40 6.63
C GLN A 33 -10.26 -18.57 5.29
N VAL A 34 -10.78 -17.98 4.22
CA VAL A 34 -10.12 -17.90 2.92
C VAL A 34 -9.25 -16.65 2.89
N ARG A 35 -7.93 -16.86 2.80
CA ARG A 35 -6.96 -15.76 2.77
C ARG A 35 -7.05 -14.99 1.45
N ALA A 36 -7.44 -13.71 1.53
CA ALA A 36 -7.34 -12.79 0.41
C ALA A 36 -5.92 -12.23 0.26
N ILE A 37 -5.40 -12.20 -0.97
CA ILE A 37 -4.08 -11.64 -1.33
C ILE A 37 -4.28 -10.65 -2.47
N MET A 38 -3.75 -9.44 -2.32
CA MET A 38 -3.74 -8.43 -3.37
C MET A 38 -2.48 -8.57 -4.23
N VAL A 39 -2.65 -8.61 -5.54
CA VAL A 39 -1.57 -8.53 -6.53
C VAL A 39 -1.89 -7.36 -7.44
N THR A 40 -1.00 -6.38 -7.54
CA THR A 40 -1.21 -5.16 -8.33
C THR A 40 0.12 -4.65 -8.89
N GLY A 41 0.05 -3.92 -10.00
CA GLY A 41 1.16 -3.14 -10.58
C GLY A 41 1.08 -1.65 -10.27
N ASP A 42 0.14 -1.24 -9.42
CA ASP A 42 -0.07 0.14 -9.01
C ASP A 42 0.94 0.58 -7.93
N ASN A 43 1.00 1.87 -7.63
CA ASN A 43 1.82 2.43 -6.57
C ASN A 43 1.48 1.78 -5.22
N ILE A 44 2.52 1.47 -4.43
CA ILE A 44 2.39 0.76 -3.16
C ILE A 44 1.50 1.49 -2.14
N LEU A 45 1.50 2.82 -2.14
CA LEU A 45 0.66 3.62 -1.24
C LEU A 45 -0.82 3.54 -1.64
N THR A 46 -1.11 3.58 -2.94
CA THR A 46 -2.46 3.35 -3.47
C THR A 46 -2.94 1.94 -3.12
N ALA A 47 -2.09 0.93 -3.36
CA ALA A 47 -2.40 -0.46 -3.04
C ALA A 47 -2.68 -0.67 -1.55
N LEU A 48 -1.88 -0.04 -0.67
CA LEU A 48 -2.08 -0.09 0.78
C LEU A 48 -3.41 0.56 1.18
N SER A 49 -3.76 1.71 0.60
CA SER A 49 -5.03 2.40 0.84
C SER A 49 -6.21 1.49 0.48
N VAL A 50 -6.21 0.95 -0.74
CA VAL A 50 -7.24 0.04 -1.25
C VAL A 50 -7.33 -1.23 -0.41
N ALA A 51 -6.19 -1.82 -0.01
CA ALA A 51 -6.16 -3.03 0.80
C ALA A 51 -6.73 -2.84 2.21
N ARG A 52 -6.57 -1.64 2.80
CA ARG A 52 -7.19 -1.27 4.08
C ARG A 52 -8.68 -1.02 3.93
N GLU A 53 -9.08 -0.27 2.91
CA GLU A 53 -10.47 0.06 2.64
C GLU A 53 -11.33 -1.19 2.38
N CYS A 54 -10.82 -2.15 1.60
CA CYS A 54 -11.55 -3.41 1.34
C CYS A 54 -11.41 -4.48 2.44
N GLY A 55 -10.59 -4.25 3.47
CA GLY A 55 -10.42 -5.18 4.58
C GLY A 55 -9.51 -6.39 4.30
N ILE A 56 -8.72 -6.36 3.23
CA ILE A 56 -7.61 -7.32 3.04
C ILE A 56 -6.57 -7.12 4.16
N ILE A 57 -6.26 -5.87 4.47
CA ILE A 57 -5.51 -5.49 5.68
C ILE A 57 -6.52 -4.93 6.68
N GLN A 58 -6.72 -5.62 7.80
CA GLN A 58 -7.67 -5.16 8.82
C GLN A 58 -7.20 -3.83 9.47
N PRO A 59 -8.11 -2.93 9.87
CA PRO A 59 -7.78 -1.60 10.38
C PRO A 59 -6.74 -1.59 11.51
N LEU A 60 -6.78 -2.57 12.42
CA LEU A 60 -5.87 -2.65 13.58
C LEU A 60 -4.58 -3.44 13.32
N LYS A 61 -4.37 -3.95 12.09
CA LYS A 61 -3.18 -4.72 11.75
C LYS A 61 -2.06 -3.78 11.30
N ARG A 62 -0.87 -4.02 11.84
CA ARG A 62 0.37 -3.39 11.38
C ARG A 62 0.66 -3.83 9.95
N ALA A 63 1.10 -2.89 9.13
CA ALA A 63 1.59 -3.13 7.77
C ALA A 63 3.08 -2.76 7.70
N PHE A 64 3.82 -3.51 6.90
CA PHE A 64 5.24 -3.29 6.68
C PHE A 64 5.50 -3.25 5.18
N ILE A 65 6.26 -2.26 4.74
CA ILE A 65 6.86 -2.24 3.41
C ILE A 65 8.22 -2.91 3.52
N VAL A 66 8.48 -3.84 2.59
CA VAL A 66 9.73 -4.58 2.51
C VAL A 66 10.48 -4.11 1.28
N GLU A 67 11.69 -3.59 1.49
CA GLU A 67 12.60 -3.17 0.43
C GLU A 67 13.89 -3.98 0.52
N THR A 68 14.62 -4.11 -0.58
CA THR A 68 15.97 -4.66 -0.59
C THR A 68 16.96 -3.54 -0.30
N GLY A 69 17.85 -3.73 0.68
CA GLY A 69 18.99 -2.86 0.89
C GLY A 69 20.20 -3.26 0.04
N ASP A 70 21.28 -2.49 0.13
CA ASP A 70 22.48 -2.72 -0.67
C ASP A 70 23.27 -3.94 -0.17
N ARG A 71 23.63 -4.83 -1.10
CA ARG A 71 24.38 -6.06 -0.77
C ARG A 71 25.76 -5.77 -0.18
N LYS A 72 26.35 -4.61 -0.50
CA LYS A 72 27.66 -4.18 0.02
C LYS A 72 27.64 -3.94 1.53
N ASP A 73 26.47 -3.65 2.09
CA ASP A 73 26.29 -3.37 3.52
C ASP A 73 26.05 -4.64 4.34
N SER A 74 26.09 -5.82 3.71
CA SER A 74 25.78 -7.10 4.35
C SER A 74 27.04 -7.90 4.69
N PRO A 75 27.25 -8.26 5.97
CA PRO A 75 28.41 -9.05 6.39
C PRO A 75 28.40 -10.49 5.86
N ASN A 76 27.23 -10.99 5.43
CA ASN A 76 27.04 -12.39 5.00
C ASN A 76 26.80 -12.54 3.49
N ALA A 77 27.13 -11.51 2.69
CA ALA A 77 26.92 -11.47 1.23
C ALA A 77 25.46 -11.69 0.73
N ARG A 78 24.48 -11.68 1.64
CA ARG A 78 23.04 -11.73 1.31
C ARG A 78 22.47 -10.34 1.17
N THR A 79 21.55 -10.12 0.23
CA THR A 79 20.81 -8.85 0.12
C THR A 79 19.98 -8.62 1.40
N PRO A 80 20.22 -7.55 2.16
CA PRO A 80 19.46 -7.27 3.36
C PRO A 80 18.01 -6.87 2.99
N LEU A 81 17.05 -7.22 3.86
CA LEU A 81 15.67 -6.74 3.75
C LEU A 81 15.45 -5.61 4.75
N LEU A 82 15.02 -4.46 4.24
CA LEU A 82 14.65 -3.29 5.02
C LEU A 82 13.15 -3.32 5.27
N LEU A 83 12.76 -3.32 6.54
CA LEU A 83 11.36 -3.31 6.97
C LEU A 83 11.00 -1.90 7.44
N LYS A 84 10.07 -1.25 6.75
CA LYS A 84 9.51 0.04 7.16
C LYS A 84 8.08 -0.18 7.62
N GLN A 85 7.82 0.04 8.90
CA GLN A 85 6.44 0.02 9.39
C GLN A 85 5.69 1.22 8.79
N VAL A 86 4.53 0.96 8.20
CA VAL A 86 3.70 2.06 7.70
C VAL A 86 2.84 2.57 8.85
N GLU A 87 3.02 3.84 9.17
CA GLU A 87 2.19 4.51 10.18
C GLU A 87 0.76 4.73 9.63
N HIS A 88 -0.21 4.72 10.54
CA HIS A 88 -1.58 5.01 10.19
C HIS A 88 -1.69 6.49 9.82
N PHE A 89 -1.87 6.79 8.53
CA PHE A 89 -2.47 8.06 8.13
C PHE A 89 -3.93 8.00 8.57
N SER A 90 -4.25 8.79 9.60
CA SER A 90 -5.60 8.93 10.16
C SER A 90 -6.38 9.97 9.36
#